data_AF-A0A4S2B152-F1
#
_entry.id   AF-A0A4S2B152-F1
#
_cell.length_a   1.000
_cell.length_b   1.000
_cell.length_c   1.000
_cell.angle_alpha   90.00
_cell.angle_beta   90.00
_cell.angle_gamma   90.00
#
_symmetry.space_group_name_H-M   'P 1'
#
loop_
_entity.id
_entity.type
_entity.pdbx_description
1 polymer ?
#
loop_
_entity_poly.entity_id
_entity_poly.type
_entity_poly.pdbx_seq_one_letter_code
_entity_poly.pdbx_strand_id
1 'polypeptide(L)' 'MRAITITITEKVEETKLSNFIVNINSGDDVVAIKISDNMVFIAVEGDCALGYVEAVAANCFNDYEIENLK' A
#
# COMPACT_ATOMS: atom_id res chain seq x y z
N MET A 1 1.59 12.12 -10.26
CA MET A 1 0.90 10.92 -9.75
C MET A 1 1.86 9.75 -9.84
N ARG A 2 1.93 8.94 -8.79
CA ARG A 2 2.72 7.70 -8.73
C ARG A 2 1.77 6.55 -8.46
N ALA A 3 2.07 5.36 -8.97
CA ALA A 3 1.30 4.17 -8.67
C ALA A 3 2.23 3.02 -8.31
N ILE A 4 1.84 2.24 -7.31
CA ILE A 4 2.53 1.03 -6.92
C ILE A 4 1.55 -0.13 -6.75
N THR A 5 2.07 -1.33 -6.95
CA THR A 5 1.45 -2.57 -6.51
C THR A 5 2.27 -3.12 -5.36
N ILE A 6 1.61 -3.45 -4.26
CA ILE A 6 2.18 -4.19 -3.14
C ILE A 6 1.61 -5.60 -3.18
N THR A 7 2.47 -6.59 -3.34
CA THR A 7 2.11 -8.01 -3.28
C THR A 7 2.60 -8.58 -1.97
N ILE A 8 1.70 -9.14 -1.18
CA ILE A 8 2.04 -9.73 0.11
C ILE A 8 2.19 -11.23 -0.08
N THR A 9 3.39 -11.74 0.21
CA THR A 9 3.84 -13.10 -0.12
C THR A 9 3.51 -14.08 0.99
N GLU A 10 3.47 -13.63 2.25
CA GLU A 10 2.98 -14.40 3.38
C GLU A 10 1.44 -14.36 3.45
N LYS A 11 0.84 -15.43 3.99
CA LYS A 11 -0.59 -15.46 4.28
C LYS A 11 -0.93 -14.36 5.30
N VAL A 12 -1.50 -13.26 4.82
CA VAL A 12 -1.81 -12.07 5.62
C VAL A 12 -3.04 -12.34 6.47
N GLU A 13 -2.97 -11.97 7.75
CA GLU A 13 -4.19 -11.82 8.54
C GLU A 13 -5.01 -10.66 7.96
N GLU A 14 -6.29 -10.87 7.64
CA GLU A 14 -7.17 -9.85 7.06
C GLU A 14 -7.17 -8.51 7.83
N THR A 15 -6.89 -8.57 9.14
CA THR A 15 -6.72 -7.42 10.03
C THR A 15 -5.53 -6.54 9.67
N LYS A 16 -4.39 -7.11 9.25
CA LYS A 16 -3.19 -6.34 8.87
C LYS A 16 -3.44 -5.55 7.58
N LEU A 17 -4.08 -6.17 6.59
CA LEU A 17 -4.43 -5.51 5.34
C LEU A 17 -5.42 -4.36 5.59
N SER A 18 -6.44 -4.61 6.40
CA SER A 18 -7.42 -3.58 6.78
C SER A 18 -6.76 -2.40 7.50
N ASN A 19 -5.89 -2.67 8.47
CA ASN A 19 -5.14 -1.63 9.19
C ASN A 19 -4.22 -0.82 8.27
N PHE A 20 -3.54 -1.49 7.34
CA PHE A 20 -2.71 -0.83 6.33
C PHE A 20 -3.53 0.18 5.51
N ILE A 21 -4.69 -0.23 5.00
CA ILE A 21 -5.58 0.63 4.20
C ILE A 21 -6.08 1.83 5.01
N VAL A 22 -6.51 1.62 6.25
CA VAL A 22 -6.96 2.72 7.13
C VAL A 22 -5.84 3.74 7.37
N ASN A 23 -4.60 3.28 7.57
CA ASN A 23 -3.46 4.16 7.78
C ASN A 23 -3.13 4.97 6.52
N ILE A 24 -3.01 4.33 5.36
CA ILE A 24 -2.63 5.06 4.13
C ILE A 24 -3.72 6.02 3.66
N ASN A 25 -4.99 5.67 3.86
CA ASN A 25 -6.13 6.47 3.43
C ASN A 25 -6.50 7.59 4.44
N SER A 26 -5.65 7.82 5.45
CA SER A 26 -5.83 8.92 6.40
C SER A 26 -5.31 10.26 5.86
N GLY A 27 -4.55 10.27 4.76
CA GLY A 27 -4.09 11.46 4.07
C GLY A 27 -4.86 11.75 2.77
N ASP A 28 -4.99 13.03 2.40
CA ASP A 28 -5.66 13.49 1.18
C ASP A 28 -4.89 13.15 -0.12
N ASP A 29 -3.65 12.64 0.00
CA ASP A 29 -2.76 12.40 -1.14
C ASP A 29 -2.98 11.03 -1.82
N VAL A 30 -3.85 10.17 -1.28
CA VAL A 30 -4.21 8.89 -1.92
C VAL A 30 -5.35 9.10 -2.91
N VAL A 31 -5.05 8.87 -4.19
CA VAL A 31 -5.98 9.10 -5.31
C VAL A 31 -6.86 7.88 -5.58
N ALA A 32 -6.29 6.68 -5.44
CA ALA A 32 -7.02 5.44 -5.69
C ALA A 32 -6.42 4.26 -4.93
N ILE A 33 -7.28 3.33 -4.51
CA ILE A 33 -6.91 2.06 -3.90
C ILE A 33 -7.71 0.95 -4.57
N LYS A 34 -7.05 -0.17 -4.91
CA LYS A 34 -7.70 -1.41 -5.30
C LYS A 34 -7.09 -2.57 -4.53
N ILE A 35 -7.94 -3.41 -3.94
CA ILE A 35 -7.53 -4.52 -3.07
C ILE A 35 -7.94 -5.85 -3.71
N SER A 36 -7.09 -6.85 -3.56
CA SER A 36 -7.31 -8.27 -3.84
C SER A 36 -6.79 -9.09 -2.66
N ASP A 37 -7.02 -10.41 -2.65
CA ASP A 37 -6.70 -11.32 -1.55
C ASP A 37 -5.30 -11.14 -0.92
N ASN A 38 -4.28 -10.87 -1.73
CA ASN A 38 -2.91 -10.65 -1.28
C ASN A 38 -2.21 -9.48 -1.98
N MET A 39 -2.97 -8.60 -2.66
CA MET A 39 -2.40 -7.50 -3.42
C MET A 39 -3.14 -6.20 -3.15
N VAL A 40 -2.39 -5.09 -3.09
CA VAL A 40 -2.95 -3.75 -3.05
C VAL A 40 -2.31 -2.91 -4.13
N PHE A 41 -3.13 -2.32 -4.98
CA PHE A 41 -2.73 -1.26 -5.89
C PHE A 41 -3.08 0.09 -5.27
N ILE A 42 -2.14 1.03 -5.33
CA ILE A 42 -2.27 2.35 -4.70
C ILE A 42 -1.75 3.40 -5.68
N ALA A 43 -2.53 4.46 -5.90
CA ALA A 43 -2.11 5.65 -6.63
C ALA A 43 -2.10 6.86 -5.70
N VAL A 44 -1.06 7.69 -5.80
CA VAL A 44 -0.82 8.84 -4.90
C VAL A 44 -0.36 10.10 -5.64
N GLU A 45 -0.61 11.25 -5.02
CA GLU A 45 -0.19 12.57 -5.50
C GLU A 45 1.27 12.89 -5.15
N GLY A 46 2.19 12.25 -5.87
CA GLY A 46 3.63 12.60 -5.83
C GLY A 46 4.48 11.70 -4.92
N ASP A 47 5.76 12.02 -4.85
CA ASP A 47 6.77 11.11 -4.26
C ASP A 47 6.75 11.10 -2.72
N CYS A 48 6.34 12.19 -2.07
CA CYS A 48 6.22 12.23 -0.61
C CYS A 48 5.13 11.26 -0.12
N ALA A 49 3.97 11.28 -0.77
CA ALA A 49 2.86 10.38 -0.47
C ALA A 49 3.23 8.92 -0.77
N LEU A 50 4.03 8.68 -1.81
CA LEU A 50 4.55 7.35 -2.09
C LEU A 50 5.47 6.85 -0.97
N GLY A 51 6.41 7.68 -0.51
CA GLY A 51 7.30 7.33 0.59
C GLY A 51 6.56 7.04 1.90
N TYR A 52 5.45 7.74 2.16
CA TYR A 52 4.57 7.42 3.29
C TYR A 52 3.94 6.02 3.16
N VAL A 53 3.37 5.70 1.99
CA VAL A 53 2.78 4.37 1.75
C VAL A 53 3.80 3.25 1.93
N GLU A 54 5.02 3.41 1.41
CA GLU A 54 6.11 2.45 1.56
C GLU A 54 6.49 2.25 3.04
N ALA A 55 6.53 3.33 3.83
CA ALA A 55 6.83 3.26 5.26
C ALA A 55 5.73 2.54 6.06
N VAL A 56 4.45 2.80 5.75
CA VAL A 56 3.33 2.10 6.39
C VAL A 56 3.34 0.61 6.02
N ALA A 57 3.67 0.27 4.77
CA ALA A 57 3.78 -1.11 4.32
C ALA A 57 4.89 -1.87 5.08
N ALA A 58 6.06 -1.26 5.22
CA ALA A 58 7.19 -1.81 5.97
C ALA A 58 6.88 -2.07 7.46
N ASN A 59 5.98 -1.27 8.04
CA ASN A 59 5.54 -1.45 9.43
C ASN A 59 4.41 -2.49 9.56
N CYS A 60 3.63 -2.75 8.50
CA CYS A 60 2.48 -3.65 8.54
C CYS A 60 2.80 -5.08 8.09
N PHE A 61 3.73 -5.25 7.16
CA PHE A 61 3.99 -6.52 6.48
C PHE A 61 5.43 -6.99 6.70
N ASN A 62 5.59 -8.28 7.00
CA ASN A 62 6.91 -8.89 7.22
C ASN A 62 7.58 -9.28 5.88
N ASP A 63 6.79 -9.75 4.93
CA ASP A 63 7.24 -10.23 3.63
C ASP A 63 6.29 -9.71 2.55
N TYR A 64 6.82 -8.85 1.67
CA TYR A 64 6.07 -8.20 0.61
C TYR A 64 7.00 -7.73 -0.50
N GLU A 65 6.44 -7.58 -1.70
CA GLU A 65 7.09 -7.04 -2.87
C GLU A 65 6.42 -5.72 -3.29
N ILE A 66 7.21 -4.75 -3.71
CA ILE A 66 6.71 -3.50 -4.28
C ILE A 66 7.11 -3.41 -5.75
N GLU A 67 6.12 -3.22 -6.61
CA GLU A 67 6.30 -2.88 -8.01
C GLU A 67 5.89 -1.43 -8.26
N ASN A 68 6.82 -0.63 -8.79
CA ASN A 68 6.53 0.73 -9.25
C ASN A 68 5.96 0.70 -10.67
N LEU A 69 4.77 1.26 -10.84
CA LEU A 69 4.10 1.35 -12.13
C LEU A 69 4.46 2.68 -12.80
N LYS A 70 4.94 2.59 -14.05
CA LYS A 70 5.33 3.74 -14.89
C LYS A 70 4.13 4.36 -15.60
#